data_AF-A0A2H9QB16-F1
#
_entry.id   AF-A0A2H9QB16-F1
#
_cell.length_a   1.000
_cell.length_b   1.000
_cell.length_c   1.000
_cell.angle_alpha   90.00
_cell.angle_beta   90.00
_cell.angle_gamma   90.00
#
_symmetry.space_group_name_H-M   'P 1'
#
loop_
_entity.id
_entity.type
_entity.pdbx_description
1 polymer ?
#
loop_
_entity_poly.entity_id
_entity_poly.type
_entity_poly.pdbx_seq_one_letter_code
_entity_poly.pdbx_strand_id
1 'polypeptide(L)' 'MVKIIFLGTGGGRLNLIRQVRATGGFIIRGGEGSGVQIHVDPGPGALVR' A
#
# COMPACT_ATOMS: atom_id res chain seq x y z
N MET A 1 -4.74 8.63 -16.70
CA MET A 1 -4.05 7.32 -16.67
C MET A 1 -4.24 6.68 -15.31
N VAL A 2 -4.52 5.38 -15.25
CA VAL A 2 -4.60 4.61 -13.99
C VAL A 2 -3.18 4.37 -13.45
N LYS A 3 -2.96 4.56 -12.16
CA LYS A 3 -1.65 4.38 -11.50
C LYS A 3 -1.73 3.29 -10.45
N ILE A 4 -0.66 2.51 -10.30
CA ILE A 4 -0.47 1.56 -9.21
C ILE A 4 0.65 2.08 -8.32
N ILE A 5 0.40 2.17 -7.01
CA ILE A 5 1.35 2.67 -6.00
C ILE A 5 1.55 1.59 -4.96
N PHE A 6 2.75 1.02 -4.86
CA PHE A 6 3.07 0.04 -3.82
C PHE A 6 3.18 0.73 -2.45
N LEU A 7 2.46 0.21 -1.47
CA LEU A 7 2.47 0.72 -0.10
C LEU A 7 3.60 0.10 0.72
N GLY A 8 3.83 -1.18 0.46
CA GLY A 8 4.86 -1.97 1.11
C GLY A 8 5.36 -3.04 0.16
N THR A 9 6.65 -3.30 0.25
CA THR A 9 7.34 -4.37 -0.49
C THR A 9 8.03 -5.35 0.46
N GLY A 10 7.89 -5.12 1.77
CA GLY A 10 8.28 -6.08 2.80
C GLY A 10 7.26 -7.20 2.93
N GLY A 11 7.71 -8.32 3.49
CA GLY A 11 6.86 -9.46 3.80
C GLY A 11 7.44 -10.30 4.95
N GLY A 12 6.73 -11.34 5.34
CA GLY A 12 7.12 -12.22 6.44
C GLY A 12 6.88 -11.64 7.83
N ARG A 13 6.95 -12.52 8.83
CA ARG A 13 6.57 -12.21 10.23
C ARG A 13 7.40 -11.09 10.84
N LEU A 14 8.70 -11.00 10.50
CA LEU A 14 9.59 -9.97 11.04
C LEU A 14 9.19 -8.58 10.57
N ASN A 15 8.96 -8.38 9.26
CA ASN A 15 8.54 -7.09 8.74
C ASN A 15 7.12 -6.74 9.21
N LEU A 16 6.23 -7.73 9.34
CA LEU A 16 4.87 -7.52 9.85
C LEU A 16 4.89 -7.05 11.32
N ILE A 17 5.63 -7.73 12.20
CA ILE A 17 5.62 -7.46 13.64
C ILE A 17 6.49 -6.26 13.99
N ARG A 18 7.71 -6.18 13.44
CA ARG A 18 8.69 -5.14 13.79
C ARG A 18 8.61 -3.90 12.90
N GLN A 19 7.85 -3.94 11.80
CA GLN A 19 7.69 -2.83 10.87
C GLN A 19 9.03 -2.27 10.32
N VAL A 20 10.05 -3.14 10.17
CA VAL A 20 11.38 -2.76 9.62
C VAL A 20 11.28 -2.29 8.17
N ARG A 21 10.32 -2.84 7.42
CA ARG A 21 9.89 -2.38 6.10
C ARG A 21 8.37 -2.46 6.04
N ALA A 22 7.74 -1.45 5.44
CA ALA A 22 6.31 -1.49 5.19
C ALA A 22 5.93 -2.77 4.43
N THR A 23 4.94 -3.48 4.94
CA THR A 23 4.48 -4.75 4.39
C THR A 23 3.20 -4.59 3.59
N GLY A 24 3.09 -5.37 2.51
CA GLY A 24 1.84 -5.58 1.79
C GLY A 24 1.27 -4.40 1.03
N GLY A 25 0.41 -4.74 0.07
CA GLY A 25 -0.57 -3.86 -0.53
C GLY A 25 -0.09 -2.83 -1.54
N PHE A 26 -1.06 -2.35 -2.29
CA PHE A 26 -0.89 -1.27 -3.25
C PHE A 26 -2.20 -0.50 -3.42
N ILE A 27 -2.09 0.70 -3.96
CA ILE A 27 -3.22 1.55 -4.31
C ILE A 27 -3.37 1.55 -5.82
N ILE A 28 -4.59 1.28 -6.29
CA ILE A 28 -5.00 1.61 -7.66
C ILE A 28 -5.65 2.99 -7.61
N ARG A 29 -5.04 3.97 -8.28
CA ARG A 29 -5.57 5.33 -8.38
C ARG A 29 -6.17 5.51 -9.76
N GLY A 30 -7.43 5.95 -9.80
CA GLY A 30 -8.12 6.31 -11.03
C GLY A 30 -7.41 7.46 -11.76
N GLY A 31 -7.81 7.69 -13.01
CA GLY A 31 -7.27 8.81 -13.80
C GLY A 31 -7.38 10.16 -13.09
N GLU A 32 -6.53 11.12 -13.48
CA GLU A 32 -6.58 12.49 -12.95
C GLU A 32 -8.02 13.02 -12.98
N GLY A 33 -8.49 13.50 -11.82
CA GLY A 33 -9.83 14.05 -11.64
C GLY A 33 -10.92 13.08 -11.17
N SER A 34 -10.70 11.75 -11.16
CA SER A 34 -11.78 10.81 -10.77
C SER A 34 -12.04 10.72 -9.27
N GLY A 35 -11.07 11.11 -8.43
CA GLY A 35 -11.14 10.94 -6.97
C GLY A 35 -11.14 9.48 -6.48
N VAL A 36 -11.12 8.50 -7.39
CA VAL A 36 -11.22 7.08 -7.06
C VAL A 36 -9.86 6.54 -6.60
N GLN A 37 -9.85 5.94 -5.42
CA GLN A 37 -8.70 5.26 -4.84
C GLN A 37 -9.12 3.91 -4.26
N ILE A 38 -8.50 2.83 -4.72
CA ILE A 38 -8.78 1.47 -4.26
C ILE A 38 -7.54 0.95 -3.54
N HIS A 39 -7.70 0.54 -2.28
CA HIS A 39 -6.65 -0.11 -1.51
C HIS A 39 -6.80 -1.62 -1.64
N VAL A 40 -5.73 -2.29 -2.05
CA VAL A 40 -5.69 -3.74 -2.17
C VAL A 40 -4.70 -4.27 -1.15
N ASP A 41 -5.18 -5.14 -0.24
CA ASP A 41 -4.40 -5.81 0.82
C ASP A 41 -3.42 -4.88 1.59
N PRO A 42 -3.90 -3.76 2.16
CA PRO A 42 -3.02 -2.84 2.88
C PRO A 42 -2.47 -3.51 4.14
N GLY A 43 -1.15 -3.69 4.21
CA GLY A 43 -0.52 -4.17 5.44
C GLY A 43 -0.40 -3.07 6.50
N PRO A 44 0.06 -3.43 7.72
CA PRO A 44 0.31 -2.45 8.77
C PRO A 44 1.30 -1.38 8.29
N GLY A 45 1.03 -0.11 8.66
CA GLY A 45 1.79 1.05 8.19
C GLY A 45 1.24 1.71 6.91
N ALA A 46 0.25 1.11 6.23
CA ALA A 46 -0.31 1.65 4.98
C ALA A 46 -0.97 3.05 5.09
N LEU A 47 -1.51 3.41 6.26
CA LEU A 47 -2.24 4.67 6.48
C LEU A 47 -1.48 5.68 7.33
N VAL A 48 -0.39 5.27 7.98
CA VAL A 48 0.23 6.00 9.10
C VAL A 48 1.56 6.65 8.71
N ARG A 49 1.84 6.76 7.41
CA ARG A 49 3.14 7.18 6.87
C ARG A 49 3.11 8.54 6.20
#